data_AF-A0AAV7H1U5-F1
#
_entry.id   AF-A0AAV7H1U5-F1
#
_cell.length_a   1.000
_cell.length_b   1.000
_cell.length_c   1.000
_cell.angle_alpha   90.00
_cell.angle_beta   90.00
_cell.angle_gamma   90.00
#
_symmetry.space_group_name_H-M   'P 1'
#
loop_
_entity.id
_entity.type
_entity.pdbx_description
1 polymer ?
#
loop_
_entity_poly.entity_id
_entity_poly.type
_entity_poly.pdbx_seq_one_letter_code
_entity_poly.pdbx_strand_id
1 'polypeptide(L)'
;MGIFRFHQYQVVGRALPTPSDEHPKIYRMKLWATNEVRAKSKFWYFLRKLKKVKKSNGQVLAINEVRSCLMSSAVSSIPSVWSCPSQAPLRLRKPCLPATEVPPTMGAYKYVSELWRKKQSDVIRFLQRICCWEYHQLPAIVRLTGLTRLDKARRLGYKDKQGFVIYRVRVRRGGRKKPVPKGIVYGKPKNQGITQLKFQRNKRSVAEERAGRKLGGLRVLNSYWINEDSTYKYFEIILVDPAHNAIRNDPRVNWICNGVHKHRELRGLTSAGKKYRGLRGKGHLHHKARPSRGATWKRNQTLSLRRYR
;
A
#
# COMPACT_ATOMS: atom_id res chain seq x y z
N MET A 1 19.11 14.34 -27.24
CA MET A 1 17.88 13.52 -27.19
C MET A 1 16.68 14.45 -27.16
N GLY A 2 15.79 14.39 -28.16
CA GLY A 2 14.61 15.27 -28.24
C GLY A 2 13.59 14.98 -27.14
N ILE A 3 13.11 16.03 -26.47
CA ILE A 3 12.06 15.95 -25.46
C ILE A 3 10.71 15.76 -26.18
N PHE A 4 10.13 14.55 -26.14
CA PHE A 4 8.79 14.31 -26.68
C PHE A 4 7.74 14.87 -25.72
N ARG A 5 7.09 15.98 -26.07
CA ARG A 5 5.92 16.51 -25.36
C ARG A 5 4.68 15.68 -25.71
N PHE A 6 3.91 15.30 -24.70
CA PHE A 6 2.65 14.56 -24.88
C PHE A 6 1.47 15.50 -24.72
N HIS A 7 0.55 15.44 -25.67
CA HIS A 7 -0.66 16.24 -25.72
C HIS A 7 -1.89 15.36 -25.48
N GLN A 8 -2.92 15.93 -24.87
CA GLN A 8 -4.19 15.23 -24.66
C GLN A 8 -5.09 15.45 -25.88
N TYR A 9 -5.50 14.38 -26.54
CA TYR A 9 -6.43 14.41 -27.66
C TYR A 9 -7.75 13.78 -27.28
N GLN A 10 -8.83 14.34 -27.82
CA GLN A 10 -10.15 13.76 -27.80
C GLN A 10 -10.51 13.34 -29.22
N VAL A 11 -10.58 12.02 -29.44
CA VAL A 11 -10.89 11.42 -30.74
C VAL A 11 -12.31 10.87 -30.71
N VAL A 12 -13.12 11.26 -31.69
CA VAL A 12 -14.49 10.79 -31.90
C VAL A 12 -14.54 10.02 -33.22
N GLY A 13 -15.08 8.80 -33.21
CA GLY A 13 -15.23 7.99 -34.41
C GLY A 13 -16.36 6.97 -34.29
N ARG A 14 -16.80 6.45 -35.43
CA ARG A 14 -17.89 5.49 -35.56
C ARG A 14 -17.55 4.39 -36.56
N ALA A 15 -18.30 3.30 -36.55
CA ALA A 15 -18.29 2.35 -37.67
C ALA A 15 -18.90 3.02 -38.92
N LEU A 16 -18.55 2.54 -40.11
CA LEU A 16 -19.21 2.97 -41.34
C LEU A 16 -20.68 2.53 -41.31
N PRO A 17 -21.64 3.38 -41.71
CA PRO A 17 -23.03 2.97 -41.85
C PRO A 17 -23.16 1.83 -42.85
N THR A 18 -23.92 0.81 -42.48
CA THR A 18 -24.25 -0.33 -43.34
C THR A 18 -25.76 -0.35 -43.56
N PRO A 19 -26.28 -0.97 -44.63
CA PRO A 19 -27.74 -0.98 -44.90
C PRO A 19 -28.57 -1.60 -43.77
N SER A 20 -27.97 -2.41 -42.89
CA SER A 20 -28.62 -2.94 -41.68
C SER A 20 -28.57 -2.02 -40.46
N ASP A 21 -27.65 -1.06 -40.42
CA ASP A 21 -27.38 -0.16 -39.28
C ASP A 21 -27.10 1.26 -39.81
N GLU A 22 -28.16 2.04 -40.02
CA GLU A 22 -28.09 3.41 -40.58
C GLU A 22 -27.42 4.41 -39.62
N HIS A 23 -27.49 4.16 -38.30
CA HIS A 23 -26.96 5.04 -37.27
C HIS A 23 -26.01 4.31 -36.30
N PRO A 24 -24.78 3.97 -36.76
CA PRO A 24 -23.82 3.28 -35.92
C PRO A 24 -23.38 4.14 -34.73
N LYS A 25 -23.20 3.46 -33.59
CA LYS A 25 -22.84 4.09 -32.32
C LYS A 25 -21.54 4.89 -32.42
N ILE A 26 -21.59 6.15 -31.98
CA ILE A 26 -20.44 7.05 -31.95
C ILE A 26 -19.62 6.81 -30.67
N TYR A 27 -18.31 6.66 -30.84
CA TYR A 27 -17.35 6.43 -29.76
C TYR A 27 -16.45 7.66 -29.58
N ARG A 28 -16.39 8.16 -28.34
CA ARG A 28 -15.52 9.27 -27.93
C ARG A 28 -14.48 8.78 -26.93
N MET A 29 -13.19 9.04 -27.20
CA MET A 29 -12.09 8.59 -26.36
C MET A 29 -11.08 9.72 -26.13
N LYS A 30 -10.64 9.88 -24.88
CA LYS A 30 -9.55 10.81 -24.52
C LYS A 30 -8.24 10.01 -24.44
N LEU A 31 -7.23 10.41 -25.20
CA LEU A 31 -5.98 9.69 -25.41
C LEU A 31 -4.79 10.64 -25.34
N TRP A 32 -3.68 10.19 -24.74
CA TRP A 32 -2.42 10.94 -24.75
C TRP A 32 -1.53 10.46 -25.90
N ALA A 33 -1.09 11.39 -26.75
CA ALA A 33 -0.23 11.12 -27.89
C ALA A 33 0.70 12.30 -28.15
N THR A 34 1.80 12.06 -28.86
CA THR A 34 2.74 13.13 -29.23
C THR A 34 2.18 13.98 -30.37
N ASN A 35 1.52 13.34 -31.35
CA ASN A 35 0.94 13.97 -32.53
C ASN A 35 -0.47 13.39 -32.78
N GLU A 36 -1.30 14.10 -33.54
CA GLU A 36 -2.65 13.66 -33.95
C GLU A 36 -2.67 12.32 -34.68
N VAL A 37 -1.68 12.07 -35.54
CA VAL A 37 -1.56 10.81 -36.29
C VAL A 37 -1.41 9.63 -35.34
N ARG A 38 -0.60 9.78 -34.29
CA ARG A 38 -0.43 8.76 -33.25
C ARG A 38 -1.68 8.63 -32.37
N ALA A 39 -2.44 9.72 -32.17
CA ALA A 39 -3.74 9.68 -31.51
C ALA A 39 -4.77 8.84 -32.30
N LYS A 40 -4.86 9.04 -33.64
CA LYS A 40 -5.69 8.22 -34.54
C LYS A 40 -5.34 6.74 -34.46
N SER A 41 -4.05 6.40 -34.52
CA SER A 41 -3.60 5.00 -34.45
C SER A 41 -3.91 4.36 -33.10
N LYS A 42 -3.71 5.07 -32.00
CA LYS A 42 -4.09 4.58 -30.66
C LYS A 42 -5.60 4.39 -30.53
N PHE A 43 -6.40 5.31 -31.07
CA PHE A 43 -7.86 5.20 -31.07
C PHE A 43 -8.33 3.89 -31.73
N TRP A 44 -7.83 3.59 -32.94
CA TRP A 44 -8.17 2.34 -33.64
C TRP A 44 -7.65 1.09 -32.94
N TYR A 45 -6.46 1.17 -32.32
CA TYR A 45 -5.94 0.08 -31.51
C TYR A 45 -6.90 -0.30 -30.37
N PHE A 46 -7.43 0.70 -29.64
CA PHE A 46 -8.37 0.46 -28.54
C PHE A 46 -9.76 0.06 -29.02
N LEU A 47 -10.28 0.66 -30.11
CA LEU A 47 -11.57 0.28 -30.68
C LEU A 47 -11.60 -1.16 -31.19
N ARG A 48 -10.51 -1.61 -31.81
CA ARG A 48 -10.35 -3.01 -32.22
C ARG A 48 -10.40 -3.96 -31.03
N LYS A 49 -9.77 -3.58 -29.91
CA LYS A 49 -9.70 -4.42 -28.71
C LYS A 49 -11.01 -4.45 -27.91
N LEU A 50 -11.73 -3.32 -27.83
CA LEU A 50 -12.94 -3.20 -27.02
C LEU A 50 -14.22 -3.55 -27.78
N LYS A 51 -14.32 -3.17 -29.05
CA LYS A 51 -15.55 -3.25 -29.85
C LYS A 51 -15.37 -4.03 -31.16
N LYS A 52 -14.20 -4.64 -31.38
CA LYS A 52 -13.86 -5.40 -32.60
C LYS A 52 -14.01 -4.60 -33.91
N VAL A 53 -14.08 -3.26 -33.83
CA VAL A 53 -14.17 -2.38 -35.01
C VAL A 53 -12.77 -2.16 -35.57
N LYS A 54 -12.61 -2.40 -36.88
CA LYS A 54 -11.36 -2.17 -37.62
C LYS A 54 -11.36 -0.77 -38.24
N LYS A 55 -10.17 -0.20 -38.46
CA LYS A 55 -10.00 1.09 -39.16
C LYS A 55 -10.61 1.07 -40.58
N SER A 56 -10.57 -0.07 -41.26
CA SER A 56 -11.16 -0.25 -42.60
C SER A 56 -12.68 -0.07 -42.61
N ASN A 57 -13.34 -0.39 -41.50
CA ASN A 57 -14.80 -0.43 -41.39
C ASN A 57 -15.31 0.73 -40.52
N GLY A 58 -14.55 1.81 -40.37
CA GLY A 58 -14.91 2.91 -39.51
C GLY A 58 -14.26 4.22 -39.90
N GLN A 59 -14.90 5.31 -39.49
CA GLN A 59 -14.47 6.67 -39.79
C GLN A 59 -14.26 7.46 -38.51
N VAL A 60 -13.23 8.32 -38.52
CA VAL A 60 -13.02 9.30 -37.45
C VAL A 60 -13.80 10.56 -37.82
N LEU A 61 -14.67 11.00 -36.93
CA LEU A 61 -15.52 12.18 -37.13
C LEU A 61 -14.80 13.46 -36.71
N ALA A 62 -14.13 13.46 -35.57
CA ALA A 62 -13.46 14.66 -35.04
C ALA A 62 -12.25 14.30 -34.19
N ILE A 63 -11.23 15.16 -34.22
CA ILE A 63 -10.05 15.09 -33.36
C ILE A 63 -9.78 16.48 -32.82
N ASN A 64 -9.89 16.61 -31.52
CA ASN A 64 -9.65 17.89 -30.85
C ASN A 64 -8.49 17.71 -29.88
N GLU A 65 -7.49 18.59 -29.98
CA GLU A 65 -6.49 18.74 -28.91
C GLU A 65 -7.15 19.42 -27.71
N VAL A 66 -7.16 18.75 -26.56
CA VAL A 66 -7.68 19.32 -25.32
C VAL A 66 -6.54 20.08 -24.66
N ARG A 67 -6.41 21.36 -24.98
CA ARG A 67 -5.59 22.28 -24.19
C ARG A 67 -6.35 22.58 -22.90
N SER A 68 -5.69 22.44 -21.76
CA SER A 68 -6.28 22.78 -20.47
C SER A 68 -6.53 24.28 -20.42
N CYS A 69 -7.72 24.72 -20.83
CA CYS A 69 -8.19 26.06 -20.56
C CYS A 69 -8.73 26.07 -19.14
N LEU A 70 -8.05 26.85 -18.29
CA LEU A 70 -8.59 27.29 -17.00
C LEU A 70 -9.97 27.89 -17.26
N MET A 71 -10.95 27.49 -16.45
CA MET A 71 -12.26 28.12 -16.41
C MET A 71 -12.09 29.62 -16.16
N SER A 72 -12.34 30.43 -17.18
CA SER A 72 -12.63 31.85 -17.02
C SER A 72 -14.10 32.06 -17.35
N SER A 73 -14.86 32.36 -16.30
CA SER A 73 -16.22 32.89 -16.30
C SER A 73 -16.36 34.05 -17.28
N ALA A 74 -17.40 34.02 -18.11
CA ALA A 74 -17.94 35.20 -18.77
C ALA A 74 -19.46 35.10 -18.77
N VAL A 75 -20.06 36.02 -18.01
CA VAL A 75 -21.46 36.39 -18.01
C VAL A 75 -21.67 37.41 -19.14
N SER A 76 -22.71 37.24 -19.94
CA SER A 76 -23.42 38.28 -20.72
C SER A 76 -24.56 37.58 -21.49
N SER A 77 -25.84 37.74 -21.11
CA SER A 77 -26.79 38.83 -21.38
C SER A 77 -27.26 38.97 -22.85
N ILE A 78 -28.41 38.31 -23.16
CA ILE A 78 -29.66 38.76 -23.87
C ILE A 78 -29.51 39.21 -25.36
N PRO A 79 -30.53 39.15 -26.30
CA PRO A 79 -32.01 39.00 -26.23
C PRO A 79 -32.62 37.86 -27.10
N SER A 80 -33.74 37.22 -26.73
CA SER A 80 -35.19 37.56 -26.89
C SER A 80 -35.81 37.38 -28.29
N VAL A 81 -37.03 36.82 -28.28
CA VAL A 81 -38.10 36.75 -29.31
C VAL A 81 -38.17 35.46 -30.13
N TRP A 82 -39.20 34.64 -29.87
CA TRP A 82 -40.34 34.35 -30.78
C TRP A 82 -41.40 33.54 -30.02
N SER A 83 -42.62 34.08 -29.99
CA SER A 83 -43.85 33.51 -29.40
C SER A 83 -44.45 32.44 -30.32
N CYS A 84 -44.93 31.29 -29.83
CA CYS A 84 -46.35 30.87 -29.65
C CYS A 84 -46.50 29.43 -30.22
N PRO A 85 -47.56 28.62 -29.98
CA PRO A 85 -48.66 28.70 -29.02
C PRO A 85 -48.83 27.39 -28.18
N SER A 86 -49.83 27.40 -27.32
CA SER A 86 -50.32 26.33 -26.45
C SER A 86 -50.65 25.00 -27.13
N GLN A 87 -50.15 23.90 -26.55
CA GLN A 87 -50.84 22.61 -26.44
C GLN A 87 -50.32 21.89 -25.18
N ALA A 88 -51.20 21.73 -24.20
CA ALA A 88 -51.04 20.72 -23.15
C ALA A 88 -51.65 19.39 -23.66
N PRO A 89 -51.51 18.25 -22.97
CA PRO A 89 -50.51 17.82 -21.99
C PRO A 89 -49.85 16.49 -22.43
N LEU A 90 -48.73 16.10 -21.83
CA LEU A 90 -48.40 14.70 -21.52
C LEU A 90 -47.06 14.71 -20.77
N ARG A 91 -47.13 14.46 -19.45
CA ARG A 91 -45.94 14.18 -18.63
C ARG A 91 -45.33 12.87 -19.10
N LEU A 92 -44.51 12.93 -20.14
CA LEU A 92 -43.43 11.98 -20.30
C LEU A 92 -42.48 12.24 -19.14
N ARG A 93 -42.59 11.42 -18.10
CA ARG A 93 -41.54 11.25 -17.10
C ARG A 93 -40.25 11.11 -17.90
N LYS A 94 -39.40 12.13 -17.86
CA LYS A 94 -38.01 12.01 -18.31
C LYS A 94 -37.52 10.71 -17.69
N PRO A 95 -37.06 9.70 -18.46
CA PRO A 95 -36.39 8.58 -17.85
C PRO A 95 -35.25 9.21 -17.07
N CYS A 96 -35.34 9.10 -15.74
CA CYS A 96 -34.26 9.41 -14.84
C CYS A 96 -33.15 8.47 -15.29
N LEU A 97 -32.30 8.91 -16.22
CA LEU A 97 -31.09 8.19 -16.55
C LEU A 97 -30.44 7.96 -15.19
N PRO A 98 -30.19 6.70 -14.79
CA PRO A 98 -29.58 6.44 -13.51
C PRO A 98 -28.33 7.28 -13.49
N ALA A 99 -28.24 8.20 -12.51
CA ALA A 99 -27.04 8.96 -12.27
C ALA A 99 -25.92 7.94 -12.35
N THR A 100 -25.08 8.04 -13.39
CA THR A 100 -23.95 7.14 -13.52
C THR A 100 -23.13 7.46 -12.30
N GLU A 101 -23.23 6.59 -11.29
CA GLU A 101 -22.44 6.66 -10.09
C GLU A 101 -21.00 6.61 -10.58
N VAL A 102 -20.39 7.79 -10.70
CA VAL A 102 -18.97 7.89 -10.98
C VAL A 102 -18.36 7.15 -9.80
N PRO A 103 -17.70 5.99 -10.02
CA PRO A 103 -17.17 5.22 -8.90
C PRO A 103 -16.30 6.19 -8.10
N PRO A 104 -16.48 6.26 -6.76
CA PRO A 104 -15.87 7.29 -5.94
C PRO A 104 -14.39 7.40 -6.31
N THR A 105 -13.93 8.60 -6.66
CA THR A 105 -12.57 8.84 -7.15
C THR A 105 -11.58 8.33 -6.11
N MET A 106 -11.04 7.14 -6.35
CA MET A 106 -10.20 6.45 -5.39
C MET A 106 -8.85 7.19 -5.28
N GLY A 107 -8.39 7.44 -4.06
CA GLY A 107 -7.07 8.06 -3.85
C GLY A 107 -5.93 7.16 -4.35
N ALA A 108 -4.84 7.78 -4.85
CA ALA A 108 -3.67 7.07 -5.40
C ALA A 108 -3.15 5.92 -4.50
N TYR A 109 -3.12 6.11 -3.18
CA TYR A 109 -2.65 5.09 -2.23
C TYR A 109 -3.51 3.82 -2.22
N LYS A 110 -4.80 3.93 -2.54
CA LYS A 110 -5.71 2.78 -2.61
C LYS A 110 -5.31 1.87 -3.76
N TYR A 111 -5.04 2.42 -4.95
CA TYR A 111 -4.54 1.65 -6.10
C TYR A 111 -3.22 0.94 -5.79
N VAL A 112 -2.27 1.64 -5.17
CA VAL A 112 -0.99 1.04 -4.74
C VAL A 112 -1.25 -0.11 -3.77
N SER A 113 -2.13 0.07 -2.79
CA SER A 113 -2.47 -1.00 -1.85
C SER A 113 -3.13 -2.21 -2.51
N GLU A 114 -3.99 -2.01 -3.53
CA GLU A 114 -4.57 -3.12 -4.30
C GLU A 114 -3.54 -3.87 -5.16
N LEU A 115 -2.58 -3.16 -5.78
CA LEU A 115 -1.45 -3.78 -6.48
C LEU A 115 -0.64 -4.69 -5.54
N TRP A 116 -0.32 -4.21 -4.34
CA TRP A 116 0.42 -4.97 -3.34
C TRP A 116 -0.37 -6.13 -2.70
N ARG A 117 -1.69 -6.18 -2.88
CA ARG A 117 -2.50 -7.36 -2.51
C ARG A 117 -2.31 -8.48 -3.52
N LYS A 118 -2.23 -8.16 -4.81
CA LYS A 118 -2.02 -9.11 -5.93
C LYS A 118 -0.52 -9.35 -6.21
N LYS A 119 0.23 -9.82 -5.22
CA LYS A 119 1.71 -9.99 -5.34
C LYS A 119 2.16 -11.00 -6.39
N GLN A 120 1.30 -11.96 -6.72
CA GLN A 120 1.60 -13.00 -7.72
C GLN A 120 1.51 -12.49 -9.16
N SER A 121 0.93 -11.31 -9.39
CA SER A 121 0.88 -10.70 -10.71
C SER A 121 2.28 -10.49 -11.30
N ASP A 122 2.42 -10.63 -12.62
CA ASP A 122 3.72 -10.57 -13.28
C ASP A 122 4.45 -9.26 -13.03
N VAL A 123 3.72 -8.14 -13.00
CA VAL A 123 4.28 -6.81 -12.72
C VAL A 123 4.95 -6.76 -11.34
N ILE A 124 4.25 -7.18 -10.28
CA ILE A 124 4.79 -7.12 -8.91
C ILE A 124 5.89 -8.16 -8.71
N ARG A 125 5.74 -9.36 -9.28
CA ARG A 125 6.74 -10.42 -9.20
C ARG A 125 8.05 -10.00 -9.88
N PHE A 126 7.96 -9.37 -11.05
CA PHE A 126 9.11 -8.82 -11.77
C PHE A 126 9.83 -7.74 -10.96
N LEU A 127 9.08 -6.75 -10.44
CA LEU A 127 9.64 -5.69 -9.60
C LEU A 127 10.29 -6.25 -8.32
N GLN A 128 9.64 -7.21 -7.66
CA GLN A 128 10.20 -7.87 -6.47
C GLN A 128 11.47 -8.63 -6.79
N ARG A 129 11.60 -9.26 -7.96
CA ARG A 129 12.82 -9.97 -8.36
C ARG A 129 14.00 -9.01 -8.51
N ILE A 130 13.80 -7.90 -9.22
CA ILE A 130 14.84 -6.87 -9.42
C ILE A 130 15.25 -6.26 -8.08
N CYS A 131 14.27 -5.82 -7.28
CA CYS A 131 14.54 -5.27 -5.96
C CYS A 131 15.26 -6.28 -5.05
N CYS A 132 14.90 -7.56 -5.09
CA CYS A 132 15.55 -8.58 -4.26
C CYS A 132 17.03 -8.72 -4.59
N TRP A 133 17.37 -8.69 -5.88
CA TRP A 133 18.76 -8.74 -6.34
C TRP A 133 19.57 -7.56 -5.79
N GLU A 134 19.04 -6.34 -5.88
CA GLU A 134 19.67 -5.14 -5.30
C GLU A 134 19.90 -5.32 -3.78
N TYR A 135 18.91 -5.87 -3.06
CA TYR A 135 18.99 -5.98 -1.60
C TYR A 135 20.02 -7.01 -1.12
N HIS A 136 20.43 -7.94 -1.98
CA HIS A 136 21.48 -8.91 -1.67
C HIS A 136 22.86 -8.28 -1.68
N GLN A 137 23.11 -7.37 -2.61
CA GLN A 137 24.39 -6.66 -2.75
C GLN A 137 24.62 -5.69 -1.58
N LEU A 138 23.53 -5.15 -1.04
CA LEU A 138 23.59 -4.21 0.09
C LEU A 138 23.88 -4.91 1.44
N PRO A 139 24.44 -4.18 2.43
CA PRO A 139 24.71 -4.73 3.75
C PRO A 139 23.42 -5.11 4.50
N ALA A 140 23.58 -5.86 5.60
CA ALA A 140 22.43 -6.43 6.31
C ALA A 140 21.47 -5.39 6.93
N ILE A 141 21.98 -4.19 7.24
CA ILE A 141 21.22 -3.05 7.78
C ILE A 141 21.66 -1.81 7.01
N VAL A 142 20.73 -1.21 6.25
CA VAL A 142 20.97 -0.10 5.32
C VAL A 142 20.01 1.03 5.65
N ARG A 143 20.50 2.28 5.66
CA ARG A 143 19.66 3.47 5.74
C ARG A 143 19.07 3.76 4.35
N LEU A 144 17.78 4.01 4.28
CA LEU A 144 17.12 4.40 3.04
C LEU A 144 16.87 5.91 3.02
N THR A 145 17.02 6.51 1.84
CA THR A 145 16.64 7.91 1.57
C THR A 145 15.14 8.01 1.31
N GLY A 146 14.61 7.14 0.44
CA GLY A 146 13.19 7.04 0.11
C GLY A 146 12.57 5.71 0.56
N LEU A 147 11.23 5.67 0.60
CA LEU A 147 10.48 4.46 0.94
C LEU A 147 10.16 3.67 -0.31
N THR A 148 10.37 2.36 -0.26
CA THR A 148 9.86 1.46 -1.31
C THR A 148 8.35 1.41 -1.34
N ARG A 149 7.72 1.61 -0.16
CA ARG A 149 6.29 1.39 0.01
C ARG A 149 5.63 2.44 0.91
N LEU A 150 5.36 3.59 0.32
CA LEU A 150 4.78 4.75 1.00
C LEU A 150 3.36 4.49 1.56
N ASP A 151 2.52 3.74 0.84
CA ASP A 151 1.14 3.44 1.27
C ASP A 151 1.10 2.74 2.63
N LYS A 152 2.00 1.77 2.81
CA LYS A 152 2.05 0.95 4.02
C LYS A 152 2.73 1.68 5.16
N ALA A 153 3.78 2.43 4.87
CA ALA A 153 4.47 3.21 5.88
C ALA A 153 3.55 4.27 6.50
N ARG A 154 2.80 5.02 5.68
CA ARG A 154 1.82 6.01 6.16
C ARG A 154 0.76 5.38 7.07
N ARG A 155 0.23 4.21 6.69
CA ARG A 155 -0.71 3.45 7.54
C ARG A 155 -0.14 3.04 8.90
N LEU A 156 1.18 2.89 8.98
CA LEU A 156 1.88 2.48 10.19
C LEU A 156 2.40 3.66 11.02
N GLY A 157 2.12 4.90 10.59
CA GLY A 157 2.45 6.13 11.32
C GLY A 157 3.68 6.87 10.81
N TYR A 158 4.25 6.49 9.66
CA TYR A 158 5.29 7.31 9.03
C TYR A 158 4.70 8.62 8.52
N LYS A 159 5.41 9.72 8.79
CA LYS A 159 5.18 11.03 8.19
C LYS A 159 6.48 11.48 7.54
N ASP A 160 6.34 12.15 6.40
CA ASP A 160 7.47 12.74 5.70
C ASP A 160 7.81 14.10 6.33
N LYS A 161 8.60 14.04 7.40
CA LYS A 161 9.11 15.21 8.13
C LYS A 161 10.44 14.83 8.79
N GLN A 162 11.23 15.83 9.12
CA GLN A 162 12.51 15.62 9.79
C GLN A 162 12.34 14.86 11.12
N GLY A 163 13.31 13.99 11.43
CA GLY A 163 13.30 13.08 12.58
C GLY A 163 12.69 11.70 12.32
N PHE A 164 12.03 11.46 11.19
CA PHE A 164 11.70 10.10 10.74
C PHE A 164 12.84 9.52 9.91
N VAL A 165 13.25 8.29 10.22
CA VAL A 165 14.30 7.57 9.48
C VAL A 165 13.85 6.16 9.19
N ILE A 166 14.25 5.63 8.04
CA ILE A 166 13.88 4.28 7.63
C ILE A 166 15.13 3.47 7.34
N TYR A 167 15.12 2.26 7.89
CA TYR A 167 16.18 1.29 7.67
C TYR A 167 15.62 0.01 7.07
N ARG A 168 16.33 -0.52 6.07
CA ARG A 168 16.10 -1.86 5.55
C ARG A 168 16.95 -2.85 6.32
N VAL A 169 16.33 -3.95 6.76
CA VAL A 169 17.00 -5.01 7.50
C VAL A 169 16.65 -6.36 6.89
N ARG A 170 17.69 -7.16 6.60
CA ARG A 170 17.53 -8.56 6.18
C ARG A 170 17.59 -9.50 7.38
N VAL A 171 16.75 -10.54 7.38
CA VAL A 171 16.72 -11.60 8.41
C VAL A 171 16.71 -12.96 7.73
N ARG A 172 17.58 -13.88 8.18
CA ARG A 172 17.68 -15.23 7.59
C ARG A 172 16.39 -16.01 7.76
N ARG A 173 16.02 -16.78 6.73
CA ARG A 173 14.89 -17.71 6.74
C ARG A 173 15.25 -19.01 7.47
N GLY A 174 14.27 -19.90 7.59
CA GLY A 174 14.40 -21.12 8.38
C GLY A 174 14.00 -20.99 9.86
N GLY A 175 14.19 -22.08 10.59
CA GLY A 175 14.04 -22.19 12.05
C GLY A 175 15.33 -21.85 12.79
N ARG A 176 15.45 -22.26 14.05
CA ARG A 176 16.64 -22.03 14.86
C ARG A 176 17.18 -23.38 15.33
N LYS A 177 18.44 -23.68 15.00
CA LYS A 177 19.15 -24.82 15.58
C LYS A 177 19.45 -24.53 17.06
N LYS A 178 19.30 -25.53 17.93
CA LYS A 178 19.75 -25.44 19.32
C LYS A 178 21.27 -25.16 19.35
N PRO A 179 21.75 -24.14 20.09
CA PRO A 179 23.18 -23.86 20.18
C PRO A 179 23.83 -24.83 21.16
N VAL A 180 24.16 -26.04 20.69
CA VAL A 180 24.86 -27.06 21.48
C VAL A 180 26.08 -27.57 20.71
N PRO A 181 27.23 -27.76 21.39
CA PRO A 181 28.41 -28.31 20.76
C PRO A 181 28.12 -29.74 20.29
N LYS A 182 28.55 -30.07 19.06
CA LYS A 182 28.37 -31.38 18.41
C LYS A 182 26.91 -31.90 18.34
N GLY A 183 25.91 -31.09 18.69
CA GLY A 183 24.53 -31.57 18.78
C GLY A 183 24.21 -32.38 20.05
N ILE A 184 25.15 -32.49 21.01
CA ILE A 184 24.95 -33.35 22.17
C ILE A 184 24.10 -32.63 23.22
N VAL A 185 23.06 -33.30 23.69
CA VAL A 185 22.17 -32.79 24.75
C VAL A 185 22.01 -33.87 25.81
N TYR A 186 22.47 -33.57 27.03
CA TYR A 186 22.29 -34.45 28.19
C TYR A 186 20.88 -34.31 28.80
N GLY A 187 20.45 -35.37 29.50
CA GLY A 187 19.18 -35.43 30.21
C GLY A 187 18.06 -36.11 29.43
N LYS A 188 16.80 -35.82 29.82
CA LYS A 188 15.62 -36.54 29.35
C LYS A 188 15.45 -36.49 27.81
N PRO A 189 14.98 -37.57 27.15
CA PRO A 189 14.80 -37.63 25.69
C PRO A 189 14.00 -36.48 25.08
N LYS A 190 12.98 -35.98 25.79
CA LYS A 190 12.16 -34.83 25.34
C LYS A 190 12.96 -33.56 25.00
N ASN A 191 14.14 -33.37 25.61
CA ASN A 191 14.96 -32.16 25.44
C ASN A 191 16.04 -32.30 24.35
N GLN A 192 16.19 -33.50 23.77
CA GLN A 192 17.27 -33.85 22.83
C GLN A 192 17.03 -33.32 21.40
N GLY A 193 15.87 -32.72 21.10
CA GLY A 193 15.60 -32.13 19.78
C GLY A 193 16.51 -30.93 19.43
N ILE A 194 17.08 -30.93 18.23
CA ILE A 194 18.09 -29.93 17.79
C ILE A 194 17.59 -29.06 16.63
N THR A 195 17.13 -29.65 15.52
CA THR A 195 16.93 -28.98 14.23
C THR A 195 15.53 -28.41 14.04
N GLN A 196 14.50 -29.12 14.48
CA GLN A 196 13.10 -28.78 14.21
C GLN A 196 12.53 -27.68 15.13
N LEU A 197 13.36 -27.09 15.99
CA LEU A 197 12.96 -26.03 16.91
C LEU A 197 12.55 -24.75 16.15
N LYS A 198 11.41 -24.19 16.55
CA LYS A 198 10.88 -22.94 16.01
C LYS A 198 11.10 -21.82 17.01
N PHE A 199 11.57 -20.68 16.51
CA PHE A 199 11.77 -19.52 17.38
C PHE A 199 10.43 -18.91 17.78
N GLN A 200 10.27 -18.56 19.07
CA GLN A 200 9.00 -18.03 19.59
C GLN A 200 8.62 -16.66 18.99
N ARG A 201 9.62 -15.81 18.69
CA ARG A 201 9.39 -14.49 18.10
C ARG A 201 9.32 -14.60 16.58
N ASN A 202 8.51 -13.74 15.96
CA ASN A 202 8.45 -13.68 14.50
C ASN A 202 9.71 -12.99 13.91
N LYS A 203 10.04 -13.29 12.65
CA LYS A 203 11.20 -12.71 11.93
C LYS A 203 11.16 -11.18 11.83
N ARG A 204 9.96 -10.60 11.83
CA ARG A 204 9.75 -9.14 11.83
C ARG A 204 10.20 -8.50 13.14
N SER A 205 9.89 -9.13 14.29
CA SER A 205 10.36 -8.70 15.61
C SER A 205 11.87 -8.85 15.71
N VAL A 206 12.44 -9.92 15.17
CA VAL A 206 13.89 -10.08 15.08
C VAL A 206 14.54 -8.97 14.26
N ALA A 207 13.92 -8.56 13.15
CA ALA A 207 14.40 -7.42 12.35
C ALA A 207 14.38 -6.11 13.17
N GLU A 208 13.28 -5.83 13.87
CA GLU A 208 13.15 -4.67 14.76
C GLU A 208 14.23 -4.66 15.84
N GLU A 209 14.50 -5.80 16.50
CA GLU A 209 15.55 -5.92 17.51
C GLU A 209 16.96 -5.70 16.94
N ARG A 210 17.24 -6.22 15.73
CA ARG A 210 18.53 -5.99 15.06
C ARG A 210 18.77 -4.51 14.77
N ALA A 211 17.74 -3.80 14.30
CA ALA A 211 17.83 -2.37 14.07
C ALA A 211 17.98 -1.59 15.38
N GLY A 212 17.13 -1.88 16.38
CA GLY A 212 17.15 -1.17 17.67
C GLY A 212 18.48 -1.33 18.42
N ARG A 213 19.13 -2.49 18.31
CA ARG A 213 20.48 -2.70 18.88
C ARG A 213 21.57 -1.92 18.14
N LYS A 214 21.52 -1.86 16.80
CA LYS A 214 22.49 -1.10 16.01
C LYS A 214 22.28 0.42 16.12
N LEU A 215 21.03 0.86 16.31
CA LEU A 215 20.61 2.26 16.29
C LEU A 215 20.04 2.67 17.66
N GLY A 216 20.86 2.59 18.71
CA GLY A 216 20.41 2.78 20.10
C GLY A 216 19.82 4.16 20.41
N GLY A 217 20.28 5.21 19.70
CA GLY A 217 19.74 6.58 19.85
C GLY A 217 18.31 6.74 19.33
N LEU A 218 17.94 5.95 18.31
CA LEU A 218 16.64 6.04 17.68
C LEU A 218 15.57 5.20 18.41
N ARG A 219 14.30 5.44 18.09
CA ARG A 219 13.16 4.70 18.64
C ARG A 219 12.42 3.99 17.53
N VAL A 220 12.26 2.67 17.65
CA VAL A 220 11.47 1.88 16.68
C VAL A 220 10.00 2.22 16.85
N LEU A 221 9.37 2.76 15.81
CA LEU A 221 7.92 3.00 15.77
C LEU A 221 7.19 1.73 15.35
N ASN A 222 7.51 1.24 14.16
CA ASN A 222 6.88 0.07 13.53
C ASN A 222 7.77 -0.48 12.40
N SER A 223 7.32 -1.54 11.74
CA SER A 223 8.02 -2.11 10.59
C SER A 223 7.04 -2.70 9.57
N TYR A 224 7.50 -3.08 8.38
CA TYR A 224 6.70 -3.83 7.41
C TYR A 224 7.56 -4.71 6.52
N TRP A 225 6.93 -5.74 5.96
CA TRP A 225 7.54 -6.63 4.99
C TRP A 225 7.57 -5.97 3.62
N ILE A 226 8.68 -6.13 2.90
CA ILE A 226 8.88 -5.60 1.53
C ILE A 226 9.02 -6.76 0.56
N ASN A 227 9.95 -7.68 0.87
CA ASN A 227 10.39 -8.70 -0.06
C ASN A 227 10.91 -9.95 0.67
N GLU A 228 10.95 -11.08 -0.02
CA GLU A 228 11.56 -12.30 0.47
C GLU A 228 12.19 -13.11 -0.65
N ASP A 229 13.28 -13.77 -0.31
CA ASP A 229 13.97 -14.74 -1.15
C ASP A 229 14.01 -16.11 -0.45
N SER A 230 14.58 -17.15 -1.04
CA SER A 230 14.82 -18.45 -0.40
C SER A 230 15.56 -18.32 0.95
N THR A 231 16.58 -17.46 1.00
CA THR A 231 17.51 -17.36 2.14
C THR A 231 17.14 -16.25 3.14
N TYR A 232 16.58 -15.13 2.69
CA TYR A 232 16.33 -13.96 3.54
C TYR A 232 14.90 -13.43 3.43
N LYS A 233 14.44 -12.75 4.47
CA LYS A 233 13.28 -11.86 4.45
C LYS A 233 13.74 -10.44 4.72
N TYR A 234 13.19 -9.49 3.97
CA TYR A 234 13.52 -8.07 4.06
C TYR A 234 12.39 -7.29 4.70
N PHE A 235 12.74 -6.45 5.66
CA PHE A 235 11.80 -5.57 6.36
C PHE A 235 12.32 -4.14 6.34
N GLU A 236 11.40 -3.19 6.19
CA GLU A 236 11.67 -1.78 6.41
C GLU A 236 11.14 -1.42 7.79
N ILE A 237 11.98 -0.76 8.56
CA ILE A 237 11.73 -0.38 9.95
C ILE A 237 11.66 1.13 10.00
N ILE A 238 10.55 1.63 10.51
CA ILE A 238 10.30 3.05 10.73
C ILE A 238 10.86 3.37 12.11
N LEU A 239 11.88 4.22 12.13
CA LEU A 239 12.53 4.75 13.31
C LEU A 239 12.21 6.23 13.44
N VAL A 240 12.24 6.70 14.68
CA VAL A 240 12.02 8.10 15.03
C VAL A 240 13.19 8.55 15.90
N ASP A 241 13.73 9.72 15.60
CA ASP A 241 14.71 10.39 16.43
C ASP A 241 14.01 11.19 17.53
N PRO A 242 14.12 10.80 18.81
CA PRO A 242 13.49 11.52 19.90
C PRO A 242 14.16 12.87 20.22
N ALA A 243 15.41 13.10 19.78
CA ALA A 243 16.15 14.34 20.03
C ALA A 243 15.71 15.48 19.09
N HIS A 244 15.10 15.16 17.95
CA HIS A 244 14.73 16.14 16.94
C HIS A 244 13.51 16.98 17.34
N ASN A 245 13.61 18.31 17.25
CA ASN A 245 12.55 19.25 17.64
C ASN A 245 11.23 19.02 16.89
N ALA A 246 11.27 18.75 15.58
CA ALA A 246 10.07 18.42 14.79
C ALA A 246 9.30 17.16 15.28
N ILE A 247 9.94 16.28 16.06
CA ILE A 247 9.27 15.15 16.70
C ILE A 247 8.74 15.56 18.07
N ARG A 248 9.55 16.26 18.87
CA ARG A 248 9.17 16.72 20.22
C ARG A 248 7.97 17.67 20.19
N ASN A 249 7.90 18.53 19.18
CA ASN A 249 6.84 19.53 19.03
C ASN A 249 5.56 18.95 18.39
N ASP A 250 5.58 17.76 17.78
CA ASP A 250 4.37 17.16 17.18
C ASP A 250 3.57 16.36 18.23
N PRO A 251 2.37 16.82 18.63
CA PRO A 251 1.57 16.18 19.67
C PRO A 251 1.11 14.76 19.32
N ARG A 252 1.13 14.38 18.03
CA ARG A 252 0.73 13.02 17.60
C ARG A 252 1.83 11.99 17.79
N VAL A 253 3.10 12.42 17.88
CA VAL A 253 4.27 11.52 17.88
C VAL A 253 5.11 11.70 19.14
N ASN A 254 5.08 12.87 19.78
CA ASN A 254 5.90 13.22 20.95
C ASN A 254 5.84 12.21 22.10
N TRP A 255 4.75 11.44 22.25
CA TRP A 255 4.65 10.34 23.21
C TRP A 255 5.84 9.38 23.13
N ILE A 256 6.43 9.15 21.95
CA ILE A 256 7.57 8.24 21.77
C ILE A 256 8.87 8.76 22.42
N CYS A 257 8.96 10.06 22.67
CA CYS A 257 10.14 10.69 23.28
C CYS A 257 10.26 10.41 24.78
N ASN A 258 9.17 10.04 25.46
CA ASN A 258 9.20 9.75 26.89
C ASN A 258 10.13 8.57 27.22
N GLY A 259 10.81 8.63 28.37
CA GLY A 259 11.77 7.60 28.80
C GLY A 259 11.18 6.18 28.87
N VAL A 260 9.88 6.06 29.17
CA VAL A 260 9.13 4.80 29.20
C VAL A 260 9.14 4.06 27.86
N HIS A 261 9.37 4.77 26.75
CA HIS A 261 9.36 4.23 25.38
C HIS A 261 10.75 3.90 24.83
N LYS A 262 11.80 3.87 25.66
CA LYS A 262 13.11 3.30 25.29
C LYS A 262 13.01 1.82 24.94
N HIS A 263 13.70 1.38 23.89
CA HIS A 263 13.79 -0.02 23.47
C HIS A 263 12.48 -0.83 23.50
N ARG A 264 11.43 -0.32 22.84
CA ARG A 264 10.11 -0.97 22.76
C ARG A 264 10.16 -2.30 22.01
N GLU A 265 11.06 -2.40 21.04
CA GLU A 265 11.34 -3.59 20.24
C GLU A 265 11.87 -4.74 21.11
N LEU A 266 12.81 -4.47 22.02
CA LEU A 266 13.38 -5.48 22.92
C LEU A 266 12.35 -5.99 23.95
N ARG A 267 11.42 -5.12 24.36
CA ARG A 267 10.33 -5.46 25.29
C ARG A 267 9.08 -6.05 24.60
N GLY A 268 9.10 -6.19 23.27
CA GLY A 268 7.98 -6.72 22.51
C GLY A 268 6.70 -5.87 22.59
N LEU A 269 6.85 -4.54 22.60
CA LEU A 269 5.75 -3.57 22.62
C LEU A 269 5.36 -3.06 21.22
N THR A 270 6.15 -3.37 20.20
CA THR A 270 5.84 -3.10 18.80
C THR A 270 4.65 -3.94 18.31
N SER A 271 4.11 -3.59 17.14
CA SER A 271 3.05 -4.36 16.48
C SER A 271 3.44 -5.84 16.29
N ALA A 272 4.69 -6.10 15.90
CA ALA A 272 5.23 -7.44 15.70
C ALA A 272 5.42 -8.16 17.05
N GLY A 273 5.87 -7.44 18.08
CA GLY A 273 6.03 -7.96 19.44
C GLY A 273 4.72 -8.39 20.08
N LYS A 274 3.70 -7.53 20.02
CA LYS A 274 2.35 -7.82 20.53
C LYS A 274 1.72 -9.04 19.86
N LYS A 275 2.05 -9.31 18.58
CA LYS A 275 1.54 -10.48 17.85
C LYS A 275 2.04 -11.79 18.45
N TYR A 276 3.36 -11.97 18.63
CA TYR A 276 3.89 -13.24 19.16
C TYR A 276 3.54 -13.46 20.64
N ARG A 277 3.34 -12.37 21.40
CA ARG A 277 2.88 -12.42 22.79
C ARG A 277 1.41 -12.86 22.94
N GLY A 278 0.68 -13.03 21.83
CA GLY A 278 -0.74 -13.40 21.86
C GLY A 278 -1.68 -12.25 22.27
N LEU A 279 -1.20 -10.99 22.23
CA LEU A 279 -1.98 -9.82 22.68
C LEU A 279 -2.89 -9.24 21.59
N ARG A 280 -2.87 -9.83 20.38
CA ARG A 280 -3.75 -9.42 19.27
C ARG A 280 -5.19 -9.89 19.46
N GLY A 281 -5.41 -11.08 20.00
CA GLY A 281 -6.72 -11.56 20.37
C GLY A 281 -7.09 -11.18 21.81
N LYS A 282 -8.39 -11.19 22.10
CA LYS A 282 -9.02 -10.94 23.41
C LYS A 282 -10.07 -12.02 23.65
N GLY A 283 -10.58 -12.14 24.88
CA GLY A 283 -11.60 -13.13 25.26
C GLY A 283 -11.04 -14.43 25.83
N HIS A 284 -11.88 -15.46 25.90
CA HIS A 284 -11.60 -16.71 26.61
C HIS A 284 -10.33 -17.43 26.11
N LEU A 285 -10.04 -17.42 24.81
CA LEU A 285 -8.82 -18.01 24.23
C LEU A 285 -7.52 -17.30 24.67
N HIS A 286 -7.61 -16.07 25.18
CA HIS A 286 -6.46 -15.23 25.51
C HIS A 286 -6.37 -14.84 26.99
N HIS A 287 -7.12 -15.50 27.88
CA HIS A 287 -7.13 -15.18 29.32
C HIS A 287 -5.74 -15.35 29.96
N LYS A 288 -4.97 -16.38 29.56
CA LYS A 288 -3.59 -16.63 30.05
C LYS A 288 -2.54 -15.67 29.47
N ALA A 289 -2.90 -14.81 28.52
CA ALA A 289 -1.94 -13.91 27.86
C ALA A 289 -1.79 -12.54 28.55
N ARG A 290 -2.74 -12.16 29.42
CA ARG A 290 -2.81 -10.83 30.05
C ARG A 290 -2.71 -10.91 31.58
N PRO A 291 -1.95 -10.01 32.24
CA PRO A 291 -1.19 -8.87 31.68
C PRO A 291 0.10 -9.29 30.95
N SER A 292 0.69 -10.41 31.33
CA SER A 292 1.71 -11.15 30.58
C SER A 292 1.64 -12.62 30.99
N ARG A 293 2.08 -13.56 30.14
CA ARG A 293 2.05 -15.01 30.48
C ARG A 293 2.75 -15.32 31.81
N GLY A 294 3.91 -14.70 32.07
CA GLY A 294 4.65 -14.89 33.32
C GLY A 294 3.94 -14.27 34.52
N ALA A 295 3.34 -13.08 34.37
CA ALA A 295 2.59 -12.44 35.44
C ALA A 295 1.31 -13.21 35.79
N THR A 296 0.60 -13.75 34.79
CA THR A 296 -0.60 -14.58 35.01
C THR A 296 -0.23 -15.89 35.70
N TRP A 297 0.85 -16.56 35.28
CA TRP A 297 1.32 -17.76 35.95
C TRP A 297 1.71 -17.47 37.41
N LYS A 298 2.47 -16.40 37.66
CA LYS A 298 2.84 -15.98 39.02
C LYS A 298 1.60 -15.78 39.89
N ARG A 299 0.60 -15.03 39.42
CA ARG A 299 -0.64 -14.80 40.16
C ARG A 299 -1.33 -16.10 40.55
N ASN A 300 -1.47 -17.02 39.60
CA ASN A 300 -2.19 -18.27 39.82
C ASN A 300 -1.44 -19.24 40.73
N GLN A 301 -0.11 -19.18 40.74
CA GLN A 301 0.74 -20.06 41.56
C GLN A 301 1.10 -19.43 42.92
N THR A 302 0.76 -18.16 43.16
CA THR A 302 1.06 -17.50 44.44
C THR A 302 0.08 -17.99 45.50
N LEU A 303 0.61 -18.61 46.56
CA LEU A 303 -0.18 -18.97 47.75
C LEU A 303 -0.63 -17.68 48.45
N SER A 304 -1.94 -17.47 48.54
CA SER A 304 -2.52 -16.31 49.22
C SER A 304 -2.83 -16.64 50.68
N LEU A 305 -1.94 -16.28 51.60
CA LEU A 305 -2.15 -16.39 53.04
C LEU A 305 -2.73 -15.08 53.57
N ARG A 306 -4.05 -15.06 53.83
CA ARG A 306 -4.72 -13.92 54.45
C ARG A 306 -4.51 -13.95 55.97
N ARG A 307 -4.52 -12.78 56.61
CA ARG A 307 -4.38 -12.64 58.07
C ARG A 307 -5.47 -13.43 58.82
N TYR A 308 -6.69 -13.36 58.33
CA TYR A 308 -7.83 -14.17 58.78
C TYR A 308 -8.30 -15.00 57.58
N ARG A 309 -8.55 -16.29 57.81
CA ARG A 309 -8.99 -17.23 56.76
C ARG A 309 -10.49 -17.16 56.58
#